data_AF-A0A2S7XU61-F1
#
_entry.id   AF-A0A2S7XU61-F1
#
_cell.length_a   1.000
_cell.length_b   1.000
_cell.length_c   1.000
_cell.angle_alpha   90.00
_cell.angle_beta   90.00
_cell.angle_gamma   90.00
#
_symmetry.space_group_name_H-M   'P 1'
#
loop_
_entity.id
_entity.type
_entity.pdbx_description
1 polymer ?
#
loop_
_entity_poly.entity_id
_entity_poly.type
_entity_poly.pdbx_seq_one_letter_code
_entity_poly.pdbx_strand_id
1 'polypeptide(L)'
;MADAALPTLLRYQRDLSAALVTLRRGRPVQLADLLKLLFTKAAEQPDSADPVAENRAVILVLAAYVNGHPIRDPADTKATRLPYAHPVLLRQRQDLGQHFMTSAALVTQGGDTFSGMIGWYKEMSDANGGSGFSFADMSANRAGIRLAQRATASPDSARQVQQRIAAGLTEDDFMPVIDGLPEGMDQQAFAANFGNQNNVVYQKMIQLIDERINAARLFRPTP
;
A
#
# COMPACT_ATOMS: atom_id res chain seq x y z
N MET A 1 -23.22 -14.06 4.59
CA MET A 1 -22.09 -13.78 5.51
C MET A 1 -21.23 -12.65 4.95
N ALA A 2 -21.82 -11.46 4.74
CA ALA A 2 -21.19 -10.36 3.98
C ALA A 2 -20.71 -9.18 4.85
N ASP A 3 -20.89 -9.25 6.18
CA ASP A 3 -20.86 -8.08 7.08
C ASP A 3 -19.71 -8.09 8.12
N ALA A 4 -18.82 -9.09 8.07
CA ALA A 4 -17.72 -9.19 9.05
C ALA A 4 -16.54 -8.23 8.77
N ALA A 5 -16.38 -7.77 7.51
CA ALA A 5 -15.21 -6.96 7.13
C ALA A 5 -15.39 -5.46 7.40
N LEU A 6 -16.60 -4.92 7.30
CA LEU A 6 -16.84 -3.48 7.52
C LEU A 6 -16.51 -3.03 8.95
N PRO A 7 -16.92 -3.75 10.02
CA PRO A 7 -16.53 -3.38 11.39
C PRO A 7 -15.01 -3.31 11.60
N THR A 8 -14.27 -4.25 10.98
CA THR A 8 -12.79 -4.28 11.01
C THR A 8 -12.19 -3.08 10.27
N LEU A 9 -12.68 -2.76 9.07
CA LEU A 9 -12.26 -1.57 8.32
C LEU A 9 -12.50 -0.28 9.12
N LEU A 10 -13.70 -0.14 9.71
CA LEU A 10 -14.06 1.04 10.50
C LEU A 10 -13.25 1.13 11.81
N ARG A 11 -12.82 0.01 12.40
CA ARG A 11 -11.88 0.02 13.53
C ARG A 11 -10.55 0.63 13.13
N TYR A 12 -9.91 0.13 12.08
CA TYR A 12 -8.62 0.68 11.61
C TYR A 12 -8.72 2.10 11.10
N GLN A 13 -9.85 2.47 10.47
CA GLN A 13 -10.13 3.85 10.07
C GLN A 13 -10.16 4.79 11.28
N ARG A 14 -10.76 4.36 12.40
CA ARG A 14 -10.77 5.14 13.65
C ARG A 14 -9.37 5.24 14.26
N ASP A 15 -8.61 4.13 14.29
CA ASP A 15 -7.23 4.13 14.80
C ASP A 15 -6.34 5.09 14.00
N LEU A 16 -6.44 5.06 12.67
CA LEU A 16 -5.74 5.97 11.78
C LEU A 16 -6.14 7.43 12.04
N SER A 17 -7.44 7.70 12.13
CA SER A 17 -7.95 9.05 12.36
C SER A 17 -7.50 9.60 13.72
N ALA A 18 -7.52 8.77 14.76
CA ALA A 18 -7.08 9.12 16.11
C ALA A 18 -5.58 9.43 16.16
N ALA A 19 -4.75 8.76 15.37
CA ALA A 19 -3.33 9.12 15.25
C ALA A 19 -3.14 10.45 14.51
N LEU A 20 -3.85 10.65 13.39
CA LEU A 20 -3.69 11.83 12.54
C LEU A 20 -4.15 13.14 13.19
N VAL A 21 -5.20 13.13 14.04
CA VAL A 21 -5.65 14.35 14.75
C VAL A 21 -4.59 14.97 15.65
N THR A 22 -3.64 14.17 16.12
CA THR A 22 -2.57 14.64 17.02
C THR A 22 -1.46 15.37 16.26
N LEU A 23 -1.42 15.23 14.94
CA LEU A 23 -0.37 15.81 14.11
C LEU A 23 -0.68 17.26 13.76
N ARG A 24 0.37 18.05 13.60
CA ARG A 24 0.25 19.43 13.09
C ARG A 24 -0.31 19.38 11.66
N ARG A 25 -1.44 20.06 11.45
CA ARG A 25 -2.13 20.14 10.14
C ARG A 25 -1.17 20.39 8.98
N GLY A 26 -1.34 19.62 7.91
CA GLY A 26 -0.59 19.76 6.66
C GLY A 26 0.86 19.26 6.70
N ARG A 27 1.34 18.79 7.86
CA ARG A 27 2.66 18.13 7.94
C ARG A 27 2.59 16.80 7.17
N PRO A 28 3.50 16.54 6.21
CA PRO A 28 3.57 15.23 5.57
C PRO A 28 3.88 14.12 6.58
N VAL A 29 3.39 12.92 6.30
CA VAL A 29 3.65 11.70 7.10
C VAL A 29 4.32 10.65 6.22
N GLN A 30 5.19 9.82 6.78
CA GLN A 30 5.80 8.73 6.03
C GLN A 30 4.84 7.54 5.96
N LEU A 31 4.79 6.87 4.80
CA LEU A 31 4.01 5.64 4.65
C LEU A 31 4.48 4.56 5.63
N ALA A 32 5.79 4.51 5.92
CA ALA A 32 6.37 3.60 6.89
C ALA A 32 5.73 3.75 8.29
N ASP A 33 5.47 4.99 8.72
CA ASP A 33 4.87 5.26 10.03
C ASP A 33 3.41 4.79 10.09
N LEU A 34 2.65 4.99 9.00
CA LEU A 34 1.26 4.55 8.92
C LEU A 34 1.12 3.03 8.85
N LEU A 35 1.99 2.38 8.05
CA LEU A 35 2.11 0.92 8.02
C LEU A 35 2.46 0.38 9.41
N LYS A 36 3.48 0.96 10.06
CA LYS A 36 3.88 0.58 11.40
C LYS A 36 2.74 0.68 12.39
N LEU A 37 2.04 1.81 12.41
CA LEU A 37 0.91 2.06 13.30
C LEU A 37 -0.16 0.96 13.18
N LEU A 38 -0.69 0.74 11.98
CA LEU A 38 -1.86 -0.13 11.81
C LEU A 38 -1.50 -1.62 11.83
N PHE A 39 -0.33 -2.04 11.32
CA PHE A 39 0.10 -3.43 11.47
C PHE A 39 0.48 -3.78 12.91
N THR A 40 0.92 -2.81 13.73
CA THR A 40 1.09 -3.03 15.17
C THR A 40 -0.27 -3.25 15.83
N LYS A 41 -1.29 -2.45 15.49
CA LYS A 41 -2.68 -2.67 15.95
C LYS A 41 -3.25 -4.03 15.52
N ALA A 42 -2.87 -4.51 14.34
CA ALA A 42 -3.22 -5.84 13.87
C ALA A 42 -2.51 -6.96 14.67
N ALA A 43 -1.23 -6.75 15.01
CA ALA A 43 -0.47 -7.68 15.86
C ALA A 43 -1.02 -7.78 17.29
N GLU A 44 -1.64 -6.71 17.80
CA GLU A 44 -2.30 -6.64 19.11
C GLU A 44 -3.66 -7.34 19.16
N GLN A 45 -4.21 -7.77 18.02
CA GLN A 45 -5.49 -8.49 18.01
C GLN A 45 -5.36 -9.85 18.70
N PRO A 46 -6.42 -10.35 19.37
CA PRO A 46 -6.41 -11.66 20.02
C PRO A 46 -6.05 -12.79 19.05
N ASP A 47 -5.49 -13.89 19.57
CA ASP A 47 -5.12 -15.05 18.74
C ASP A 47 -6.29 -15.66 17.95
N SER A 48 -7.53 -15.46 18.43
CA SER A 48 -8.76 -15.87 17.74
C SER A 48 -9.11 -15.03 16.51
N ALA A 49 -8.49 -13.86 16.32
CA ALA A 49 -8.68 -13.05 15.12
C ALA A 49 -7.94 -13.66 13.93
N ASP A 50 -8.52 -13.56 12.72
CA ASP A 50 -7.86 -13.99 11.49
C ASP A 50 -6.83 -12.92 11.05
N PRO A 51 -5.51 -13.18 11.17
CA PRO A 51 -4.50 -12.19 10.83
C PRO A 51 -4.49 -11.83 9.33
N VAL A 52 -4.99 -12.69 8.45
CA VAL A 52 -5.13 -12.37 7.02
C VAL A 52 -6.22 -11.33 6.81
N ALA A 53 -7.38 -11.50 7.47
CA ALA A 53 -8.48 -10.53 7.42
C ALA A 53 -8.08 -9.18 8.03
N GLU A 54 -7.35 -9.19 9.14
CA GLU A 54 -6.82 -7.99 9.79
C GLU A 54 -5.86 -7.23 8.86
N ASN A 55 -4.88 -7.93 8.26
CA ASN A 55 -3.92 -7.32 7.34
C ASN A 55 -4.60 -6.76 6.07
N ARG A 56 -5.58 -7.48 5.53
CA ARG A 56 -6.38 -7.00 4.40
C ARG A 56 -7.07 -5.68 4.75
N ALA A 57 -7.69 -5.60 5.92
CA ALA A 57 -8.37 -4.38 6.35
C ALA A 57 -7.40 -3.20 6.52
N VAL A 58 -6.22 -3.44 7.10
CA VAL A 58 -5.16 -2.43 7.21
C VAL A 58 -4.74 -1.91 5.82
N ILE A 59 -4.46 -2.81 4.87
CA ILE A 59 -4.04 -2.43 3.52
C ILE A 59 -5.12 -1.60 2.82
N LEU A 60 -6.39 -2.00 2.92
CA LEU A 60 -7.50 -1.27 2.30
C LEU A 60 -7.72 0.11 2.92
N VAL A 61 -7.67 0.24 4.26
CA VAL A 61 -7.80 1.54 4.94
C VAL A 61 -6.66 2.49 4.57
N LEU A 62 -5.42 1.99 4.52
CA LEU A 62 -4.28 2.81 4.12
C LEU A 62 -4.37 3.20 2.63
N ALA A 63 -4.78 2.30 1.74
CA ALA A 63 -4.97 2.62 0.34
C ALA A 63 -6.06 3.67 0.13
N ALA A 64 -7.19 3.54 0.83
CA ALA A 64 -8.25 4.54 0.85
C ALA A 64 -7.73 5.91 1.31
N TYR A 65 -6.99 5.95 2.42
CA TYR A 65 -6.46 7.19 2.98
C TYR A 65 -5.40 7.87 2.10
N VAL A 66 -4.38 7.12 1.65
CA VAL A 66 -3.27 7.63 0.83
C VAL A 66 -3.75 8.25 -0.48
N ASN A 67 -4.85 7.73 -1.02
CA ASN A 67 -5.46 8.24 -2.24
C ASN A 67 -6.54 9.30 -2.00
N GLY A 68 -6.81 9.71 -0.74
CA GLY A 68 -7.75 10.79 -0.42
C GLY A 68 -9.22 10.38 -0.36
N HIS A 69 -9.52 9.08 -0.28
CA HIS A 69 -10.88 8.52 -0.27
C HIS A 69 -11.12 7.66 0.97
N PRO A 70 -11.09 8.25 2.18
CA PRO A 70 -11.26 7.49 3.40
C PRO A 70 -12.60 6.76 3.47
N ILE A 71 -12.58 5.59 4.12
CA ILE A 71 -13.78 4.77 4.30
C ILE A 71 -14.72 5.49 5.27
N ARG A 72 -15.94 5.77 4.83
CA ARG A 72 -16.97 6.38 5.68
C ARG A 72 -17.83 5.29 6.28
N ASP A 73 -18.19 5.48 7.55
CA ASP A 73 -19.24 4.70 8.19
C ASP A 73 -20.59 5.10 7.58
N PRO A 74 -21.33 4.18 6.94
CA PRO A 74 -22.67 4.48 6.42
C PRO A 74 -23.66 4.92 7.51
N ALA A 75 -23.42 4.55 8.77
CA ALA A 75 -24.22 4.98 9.92
C ALA A 75 -23.85 6.40 10.41
N ASP A 76 -22.71 6.95 10.00
CA ASP A 76 -22.35 8.33 10.32
C ASP A 76 -23.10 9.31 9.41
N THR A 77 -24.25 9.76 9.89
CA THR A 77 -25.09 10.77 9.25
C THR A 77 -24.55 12.18 9.41
N LYS A 78 -23.56 12.38 10.29
CA LYS A 78 -22.85 13.66 10.38
C LYS A 78 -21.76 13.62 9.32
N ALA A 79 -21.63 14.68 8.54
CA ALA A 79 -20.54 14.82 7.58
C ALA A 79 -19.20 15.06 8.31
N THR A 80 -18.83 14.17 9.24
CA THR A 80 -17.60 14.21 10.03
C THR A 80 -16.46 14.10 9.03
N ARG A 81 -15.94 15.25 8.60
CA ARG A 81 -14.79 15.31 7.72
C ARG A 81 -13.66 14.65 8.47
N LEU A 82 -12.97 13.71 7.83
CA LEU A 82 -11.73 13.25 8.40
C LEU A 82 -10.84 14.47 8.71
N PRO A 83 -10.23 14.49 9.89
CA PRO A 83 -9.30 15.53 10.28
C PRO A 83 -8.17 15.54 9.25
N TYR A 84 -8.08 16.66 8.55
CA TYR A 84 -7.10 17.07 7.53
C TYR A 84 -6.30 15.96 6.84
N ALA A 85 -6.47 15.80 5.52
CA ALA A 85 -5.62 14.91 4.74
C ALA A 85 -4.15 15.37 4.82
N HIS A 86 -3.30 14.55 5.44
CA HIS A 86 -1.85 14.73 5.44
C HIS A 86 -1.28 14.05 4.18
N PRO A 87 -0.43 14.74 3.40
CA PRO A 87 0.30 14.09 2.32
C PRO A 87 1.09 12.90 2.87
N VAL A 88 0.96 11.74 2.23
CA VAL A 88 1.69 10.54 2.60
C VAL A 88 2.86 10.39 1.64
N LEU A 89 4.07 10.34 2.19
CA LEU A 89 5.30 10.24 1.42
C LEU A 89 5.86 8.82 1.49
N LEU A 90 6.38 8.35 0.36
CA LEU A 90 7.24 7.18 0.25
C LEU A 90 8.43 7.60 -0.61
N ARG A 91 9.67 7.44 -0.12
CA ARG A 91 10.87 7.93 -0.81
C ARG A 91 10.77 9.42 -1.15
N GLN A 92 10.25 10.20 -0.20
CA GLN A 92 9.99 11.65 -0.32
C GLN A 92 8.97 12.05 -1.41
N ARG A 93 8.24 11.10 -1.98
CA ARG A 93 7.29 11.29 -3.08
C ARG A 93 5.89 10.82 -2.69
N GLN A 94 4.88 11.60 -3.04
CA GLN A 94 3.48 11.28 -2.71
C GLN A 94 2.90 10.23 -3.67
N ASP A 95 3.19 10.39 -4.96
CA ASP A 95 2.77 9.50 -6.05
C ASP A 95 3.27 8.06 -5.84
N LEU A 96 4.49 7.86 -5.34
CA LEU A 96 5.00 6.52 -5.03
C LEU A 96 4.21 5.83 -3.92
N GLY A 97 3.77 6.58 -2.90
CA GLY A 97 2.90 6.05 -1.85
C GLY A 97 1.55 5.59 -2.41
N GLN A 98 0.99 6.37 -3.34
CA GLN A 98 -0.26 6.05 -4.04
C GLN A 98 -0.11 4.80 -4.92
N HIS A 99 0.95 4.70 -5.74
CA HIS A 99 1.27 3.51 -6.53
C HIS A 99 1.42 2.26 -5.66
N PHE A 100 2.19 2.36 -4.59
CA PHE A 100 2.43 1.27 -3.66
C PHE A 100 1.14 0.75 -3.04
N MET A 101 0.34 1.64 -2.42
CA MET A 101 -0.85 1.22 -1.69
C MET A 101 -2.00 0.79 -2.61
N THR A 102 -2.13 1.41 -3.79
CA THR A 102 -3.10 1.00 -4.79
C THR A 102 -2.81 -0.41 -5.30
N SER A 103 -1.54 -0.69 -5.60
CA SER A 103 -1.09 -2.02 -6.04
C SER A 103 -1.19 -3.09 -4.95
N ALA A 104 -0.92 -2.73 -3.68
CA ALA A 104 -1.16 -3.63 -2.56
C ALA A 104 -2.64 -3.98 -2.42
N ALA A 105 -3.52 -2.97 -2.44
CA ALA A 105 -4.96 -3.17 -2.37
C ALA A 105 -5.48 -4.05 -3.53
N LEU A 106 -4.93 -3.91 -4.74
CA LEU A 106 -5.23 -4.75 -5.92
C LEU A 106 -5.12 -6.24 -5.61
N VAL A 107 -4.04 -6.63 -4.96
CA VAL A 107 -3.70 -8.04 -4.68
C VAL A 107 -4.50 -8.61 -3.53
N THR A 108 -4.84 -7.79 -2.53
CA THR A 108 -5.56 -8.27 -1.33
C THR A 108 -7.00 -8.72 -1.59
N GLN A 109 -7.51 -8.54 -2.82
CA GLN A 109 -8.90 -8.82 -3.22
C GLN A 109 -9.20 -10.32 -3.19
N GLY A 110 -9.80 -10.79 -2.10
CA GLY A 110 -10.38 -12.13 -1.97
C GLY A 110 -11.47 -12.15 -0.90
N GLY A 111 -12.71 -11.81 -1.27
CA GLY A 111 -13.88 -11.89 -0.37
C GLY A 111 -15.02 -10.91 -0.71
N ASP A 112 -16.20 -11.16 -0.14
CA ASP A 112 -17.50 -10.59 -0.54
C ASP A 112 -17.80 -9.12 -0.10
N THR A 113 -16.94 -8.48 0.71
CA THR A 113 -17.21 -7.10 1.16
C THR A 113 -16.55 -6.10 0.23
N PHE A 114 -17.19 -5.85 -0.92
CA PHE A 114 -16.53 -5.20 -2.06
C PHE A 114 -17.35 -4.07 -2.72
N SER A 115 -18.68 -4.04 -2.58
CA SER A 115 -19.54 -3.22 -3.47
C SER A 115 -19.27 -1.71 -3.45
N GLY A 116 -19.05 -1.10 -2.27
CA GLY A 116 -18.82 0.34 -2.16
C GLY A 116 -17.41 0.82 -2.57
N MET A 117 -16.41 -0.07 -2.49
CA MET A 117 -15.02 0.28 -2.81
C MET A 117 -14.68 0.04 -4.29
N ILE A 118 -15.43 -0.80 -5.01
CA ILE A 118 -15.24 -1.08 -6.46
C ILE A 118 -15.28 0.18 -7.32
N GLY A 119 -16.24 1.08 -7.05
CA GLY A 119 -16.44 2.29 -7.87
C GLY A 119 -15.20 3.20 -7.81
N TRP A 120 -14.79 3.54 -6.59
CA TRP A 120 -13.54 4.27 -6.32
C TRP A 120 -12.31 3.57 -6.92
N TYR A 121 -12.27 2.24 -6.84
CA TYR A 121 -11.13 1.47 -7.31
C TYR A 121 -10.94 1.52 -8.83
N LYS A 122 -12.05 1.46 -9.59
CA LYS A 122 -12.04 1.60 -11.05
C LYS A 122 -11.56 2.99 -11.45
N GLU A 123 -12.05 4.03 -10.77
CA GLU A 123 -11.62 5.42 -10.99
C GLU A 123 -10.11 5.58 -10.81
N MET A 124 -9.51 4.92 -9.81
CA MET A 124 -8.06 4.96 -9.57
C MET A 124 -7.25 4.20 -10.64
N SER A 125 -7.77 3.05 -11.13
CA SER A 125 -7.15 2.32 -12.24
C SER A 125 -7.11 3.16 -13.53
N ASP A 126 -8.17 3.92 -13.78
CA ASP A 126 -8.31 4.75 -14.99
C ASP A 126 -7.47 6.04 -14.92
N ALA A 127 -7.22 6.58 -13.73
CA ALA A 127 -6.46 7.82 -13.52
C ALA A 127 -4.93 7.69 -13.72
N ASN A 128 -4.37 6.48 -13.63
CA ASN A 128 -2.92 6.24 -13.68
C ASN A 128 -2.29 6.35 -15.10
N GLY A 129 -3.04 6.73 -16.14
CA GLY A 129 -2.58 6.71 -17.54
C GLY A 129 -1.78 7.93 -18.04
N GLY A 130 -1.58 8.98 -17.23
CA GLY A 130 -1.21 10.32 -17.73
C GLY A 130 0.25 10.79 -17.63
N SER A 131 1.12 10.15 -16.84
CA SER A 131 2.44 10.71 -16.46
C SER A 131 3.64 10.24 -17.31
N GLY A 132 3.44 9.29 -18.22
CA GLY A 132 4.53 8.60 -18.92
C GLY A 132 5.11 7.42 -18.12
N PHE A 133 6.06 6.69 -18.72
CA PHE A 133 6.69 5.51 -18.11
C PHE A 133 7.72 5.89 -17.05
N SER A 134 7.62 5.24 -15.88
CA SER A 134 8.50 5.44 -14.72
C SER A 134 8.85 4.12 -14.04
N PHE A 135 10.14 3.78 -14.00
CA PHE A 135 10.60 2.59 -13.26
C PHE A 135 10.55 2.80 -11.75
N ALA A 136 10.54 4.05 -11.26
CA ALA A 136 10.27 4.36 -9.85
C ALA A 136 8.83 3.96 -9.48
N ASP A 137 7.86 4.29 -10.33
CA ASP A 137 6.44 3.94 -10.13
C ASP A 137 6.26 2.42 -10.21
N MET A 138 6.92 1.76 -11.18
CA MET A 138 6.94 0.29 -11.26
C MET A 138 7.52 -0.36 -10.01
N SER A 139 8.59 0.22 -9.45
CA SER A 139 9.20 -0.26 -8.21
C SER A 139 8.21 -0.16 -7.04
N ALA A 140 7.49 0.96 -6.93
CA ALA A 140 6.47 1.16 -5.90
C ALA A 140 5.31 0.17 -6.07
N ASN A 141 4.80 0.01 -7.29
CA ASN A 141 3.74 -0.94 -7.59
C ASN A 141 4.11 -2.38 -7.20
N ARG A 142 5.30 -2.83 -7.64
CA ARG A 142 5.80 -4.19 -7.36
C ARG A 142 6.09 -4.42 -5.87
N ALA A 143 6.62 -3.42 -5.18
CA ALA A 143 6.85 -3.51 -3.74
C ALA A 143 5.51 -3.61 -2.97
N GLY A 144 4.49 -2.85 -3.41
CA GLY A 144 3.13 -2.93 -2.86
C GLY A 144 2.49 -4.30 -3.06
N ILE A 145 2.59 -4.86 -4.28
CA ILE A 145 2.17 -6.23 -4.59
C ILE A 145 2.87 -7.23 -3.65
N ARG A 146 4.18 -7.09 -3.46
CA ARG A 146 4.96 -8.00 -2.62
C ARG A 146 4.53 -7.95 -1.16
N LEU A 147 4.25 -6.76 -0.62
CA LEU A 147 3.69 -6.60 0.71
C LEU A 147 2.36 -7.35 0.84
N ALA A 148 1.42 -7.10 -0.06
CA ALA A 148 0.10 -7.74 -0.02
C ALA A 148 0.20 -9.26 -0.08
N GLN A 149 0.97 -9.80 -1.03
CA GLN A 149 1.21 -11.23 -1.15
C GLN A 149 1.72 -11.84 0.17
N ARG A 150 2.72 -11.21 0.81
CA ARG A 150 3.25 -11.71 2.10
C ARG A 150 2.25 -11.55 3.23
N ALA A 151 1.55 -10.43 3.28
CA ALA A 151 0.62 -10.10 4.36
C ALA A 151 -0.65 -10.95 4.34
N THR A 152 -1.01 -11.56 3.20
CA THR A 152 -2.27 -12.31 3.04
C THR A 152 -2.10 -13.75 2.53
N ALA A 153 -0.86 -14.25 2.38
CA ALA A 153 -0.62 -15.61 1.85
C ALA A 153 -1.14 -16.72 2.76
N SER A 154 -0.96 -16.59 4.08
CA SER A 154 -1.40 -17.56 5.09
C SER A 154 -1.44 -16.89 6.47
N PRO A 155 -2.11 -17.48 7.47
CA PRO A 155 -2.09 -16.92 8.83
C PRO A 155 -0.68 -16.75 9.41
N ASP A 156 0.21 -17.71 9.20
CA ASP A 156 1.60 -17.63 9.67
C ASP A 156 2.38 -16.51 8.97
N SER A 157 2.25 -16.40 7.65
CA SER A 157 2.89 -15.33 6.88
C SER A 157 2.35 -13.96 7.29
N ALA A 158 1.04 -13.86 7.52
CA ALA A 158 0.38 -12.64 7.97
C ALA A 158 0.91 -12.17 9.34
N ARG A 159 1.03 -13.09 10.31
CA ARG A 159 1.60 -12.80 11.64
C ARG A 159 3.07 -12.43 11.56
N GLN A 160 3.85 -13.09 10.71
CA GLN A 160 5.27 -12.73 10.49
C GLN A 160 5.41 -11.30 9.97
N VAL A 161 4.57 -10.88 9.01
CA VAL A 161 4.58 -9.49 8.51
C VAL A 161 4.22 -8.51 9.64
N GLN A 162 3.15 -8.78 10.40
CA GLN A 162 2.75 -7.96 11.54
C GLN A 162 3.90 -7.80 12.55
N GLN A 163 4.54 -8.89 12.97
CA GLN A 163 5.65 -8.89 13.92
C GLN A 163 6.87 -8.13 13.39
N ARG A 164 7.25 -8.34 12.13
CA ARG A 164 8.41 -7.65 11.53
C ARG A 164 8.22 -6.15 11.41
N ILE A 165 6.99 -5.70 11.12
CA ILE A 165 6.62 -4.29 11.07
C ILE A 165 6.56 -3.69 12.49
N ALA A 166 5.93 -4.39 13.44
CA ALA A 166 5.80 -3.94 14.82
C ALA A 166 7.17 -3.78 15.52
N ALA A 167 8.14 -4.64 15.19
CA ALA A 167 9.52 -4.55 15.69
C ALA A 167 10.28 -3.30 15.21
N GLY A 168 9.70 -2.52 14.30
CA GLY A 168 10.31 -1.34 13.69
C GLY A 168 10.25 -1.47 12.17
N LEU A 169 9.90 -0.39 11.48
CA LEU A 169 9.82 -0.34 10.03
C LEU A 169 10.43 0.97 9.54
N THR A 170 11.30 0.86 8.54
CA THR A 170 11.82 1.98 7.76
C THR A 170 11.46 1.79 6.30
N GLU A 171 11.57 2.82 5.47
CA GLU A 171 11.26 2.70 4.03
C GLU A 171 12.16 1.65 3.34
N ASP A 172 13.44 1.54 3.72
CA ASP A 172 14.39 0.57 3.18
C ASP A 172 13.99 -0.89 3.44
N ASP A 173 13.13 -1.13 4.43
CA ASP A 173 12.69 -2.48 4.77
C ASP A 173 11.66 -3.04 3.78
N PHE A 174 10.96 -2.20 3.01
CA PHE A 174 9.86 -2.62 2.14
C PHE A 174 9.82 -1.96 0.77
N MET A 175 10.55 -0.87 0.56
CA MET A 175 10.64 -0.18 -0.72
C MET A 175 12.13 0.00 -1.03
N PRO A 176 12.67 -0.43 -2.19
CA PRO A 176 14.07 -0.17 -2.52
C PRO A 176 14.33 1.32 -2.79
N VAL A 177 15.60 1.72 -2.77
CA VAL A 177 16.00 3.06 -3.25
C VAL A 177 15.71 3.16 -4.75
N ILE A 178 15.20 4.32 -5.15
CA ILE A 178 14.78 4.59 -6.53
C ILE A 178 15.81 5.39 -7.33
N ASP A 179 16.89 5.82 -6.68
CA ASP A 179 17.93 6.64 -7.31
C ASP A 179 18.51 5.94 -8.55
N GLY A 180 18.57 6.69 -9.65
CA GLY A 180 19.09 6.21 -10.93
C GLY A 180 18.13 5.33 -11.73
N LEU A 181 16.88 5.13 -11.29
CA LEU A 181 15.86 4.49 -12.12
C LEU A 181 15.36 5.44 -13.21
N PRO A 182 15.26 4.99 -14.48
CA PRO A 182 14.74 5.84 -15.56
C PRO A 182 13.26 6.19 -15.35
N GLU A 183 12.89 7.45 -15.57
CA GLU A 183 11.52 7.95 -15.40
C GLU A 183 11.20 9.10 -16.36
N GLY A 184 9.91 9.47 -16.43
CA GLY A 184 9.43 10.57 -17.27
C GLY A 184 9.52 10.30 -18.77
N MET A 185 9.51 9.03 -19.19
CA MET A 185 9.60 8.68 -20.60
C MET A 185 8.22 8.66 -21.25
N ASP A 186 8.04 9.38 -22.35
CA ASP A 186 6.89 9.15 -23.21
C ASP A 186 6.97 7.78 -23.92
N GLN A 187 5.93 7.44 -24.66
CA GLN A 187 5.87 6.15 -25.37
C GLN A 187 7.01 5.99 -26.39
N GLN A 188 7.43 7.06 -27.07
CA GLN A 188 8.48 7.01 -28.07
C GLN A 188 9.85 6.80 -27.43
N ALA A 189 10.15 7.54 -26.37
CA ALA A 189 11.37 7.41 -25.59
C ALA A 189 11.45 6.03 -24.92
N PHE A 190 10.34 5.52 -24.38
CA PHE A 190 10.28 4.16 -23.84
C PHE A 190 10.56 3.12 -24.93
N ALA A 191 9.91 3.23 -26.10
CA ALA A 191 10.12 2.30 -27.20
C ALA A 191 11.56 2.34 -27.74
N ALA A 192 12.18 3.51 -27.81
CA ALA A 192 13.56 3.65 -28.27
C ALA A 192 14.58 3.02 -27.30
N ASN A 193 14.39 3.22 -25.99
CA ASN A 193 15.36 2.79 -24.97
C ASN A 193 15.11 1.37 -24.43
N PHE A 194 13.84 0.97 -24.35
CA PHE A 194 13.39 -0.27 -23.71
C PHE A 194 12.54 -1.15 -24.64
N GLY A 195 12.17 -0.68 -25.83
CA GLY A 195 11.37 -1.44 -26.78
C GLY A 195 9.96 -1.70 -26.26
N ASN A 196 9.72 -2.95 -25.86
CA ASN A 196 8.46 -3.39 -25.29
C ASN A 196 8.71 -4.29 -24.09
N GLN A 197 7.65 -4.74 -23.43
CA GLN A 197 7.74 -5.60 -22.27
C GLN A 197 8.51 -6.91 -22.49
N ASN A 198 8.70 -7.39 -23.72
CA ASN A 198 9.47 -8.60 -24.03
C ASN A 198 10.95 -8.31 -24.35
N ASN A 199 11.36 -7.05 -24.40
CA ASN A 199 12.73 -6.66 -24.68
C ASN A 199 13.66 -7.03 -23.50
N VAL A 200 14.85 -7.54 -23.82
CA VAL A 200 15.84 -7.97 -22.82
C VAL A 200 16.29 -6.83 -21.91
N VAL A 201 16.42 -5.61 -22.42
CA VAL A 201 16.84 -4.44 -21.62
C VAL A 201 15.77 -4.09 -20.59
N TYR A 202 14.51 -4.08 -21.00
CA TYR A 202 13.37 -3.89 -20.09
C TYR A 202 13.32 -5.00 -19.02
N GLN A 203 13.40 -6.27 -19.44
CA GLN A 203 13.34 -7.41 -18.53
C GLN A 203 14.47 -7.41 -17.49
N LYS A 204 15.69 -7.01 -17.89
CA LYS A 204 16.82 -6.83 -16.95
C LYS A 204 16.54 -5.74 -15.92
N MET A 205 15.90 -4.64 -16.31
CA MET A 205 15.53 -3.57 -15.38
C MET A 205 14.48 -4.05 -14.37
N ILE A 206 13.47 -4.79 -14.85
CA ILE A 206 12.45 -5.39 -13.97
C ILE A 206 13.06 -6.41 -13.01
N GLN A 207 13.96 -7.27 -13.51
CA GLN A 207 14.67 -8.23 -12.68
C GLN A 207 15.49 -7.53 -11.58
N LEU A 208 16.22 -6.48 -11.92
CA LEU A 208 16.98 -5.68 -10.95
C LEU A 208 16.05 -5.10 -9.85
N ILE A 209 14.90 -4.55 -10.25
CA ILE A 209 13.90 -4.04 -9.30
C ILE A 209 13.40 -5.16 -8.38
N ASP A 210 13.06 -6.32 -8.94
CA ASP A 210 12.56 -7.46 -8.18
C ASP A 210 13.60 -8.04 -7.21
N GLU A 211 14.86 -8.10 -7.61
CA GLU A 211 15.97 -8.51 -6.75
C GLU A 211 16.12 -7.56 -5.57
N ARG A 212 16.09 -6.24 -5.81
CA ARG A 212 16.14 -5.22 -4.74
C ARG A 212 14.95 -5.33 -3.79
N ILE A 213 13.74 -5.53 -4.31
CA ILE A 213 12.53 -5.73 -3.49
C ILE A 213 12.66 -7.00 -2.66
N ASN A 214 13.03 -8.13 -3.25
CA ASN A 214 13.14 -9.39 -2.51
C ASN A 214 14.27 -9.38 -1.48
N ALA A 215 15.27 -8.52 -1.68
CA ALA A 215 16.30 -8.21 -0.71
C ALA A 215 15.84 -7.19 0.36
N ALA A 216 14.62 -6.67 0.36
CA ALA A 216 14.15 -5.82 1.46
C ALA A 216 13.85 -6.68 2.71
N ARG A 217 14.19 -6.20 3.92
CA ARG A 217 14.09 -6.98 5.18
C ARG A 217 12.69 -7.55 5.38
N LEU A 218 11.64 -6.81 5.02
CA LEU A 218 10.27 -7.27 5.19
C LEU A 218 9.94 -8.50 4.31
N PHE A 219 10.59 -8.64 3.16
CA PHE A 219 10.24 -9.67 2.17
C PHE A 219 11.19 -10.86 2.10
N ARG A 220 12.38 -10.77 2.72
CA ARG A 220 13.31 -11.91 2.83
C ARG A 220 12.68 -13.05 3.65
N PRO A 221 12.90 -14.33 3.27
CA PRO A 221 12.56 -15.46 4.13
C PRO A 221 13.21 -15.31 5.53
N THR A 222 12.53 -15.78 6.57
CA THR A 222 13.18 -15.93 7.88
C THR A 222 14.22 -17.06 7.75
N PRO A 223 15.45 -16.90 8.28
CA PRO A 223 16.40 -18.00 8.35
C PRO A 223 15.87 -19.16 9.19
#